data_AF-A0A086ZE67-F1
#
_entry.id   AF-A0A086ZE67-F1
#
_cell.length_a   1.000
_cell.length_b   1.000
_cell.length_c   1.000
_cell.angle_alpha   90.00
_cell.angle_beta   90.00
_cell.angle_gamma   90.00
#
_symmetry.space_group_name_H-M   'P 1'
#
loop_
_entity.id
_entity.type
_entity.pdbx_description
1 polymer ?
#
loop_
_entity_poly.entity_id
_entity_poly.type
_entity_poly.pdbx_seq_one_letter_code
_entity_poly.pdbx_strand_id
1 'polypeptide(L)'
;MNAQYDDMIVDSSALDPVDAQGNPIPVTIPIELAPHVKVVYTTRLGGSSCGDWASCNLGGKAGDDPNVVTANRIALSKAVGAPLSLVAQVHSGRAIDADEDADFNAPYGCDRSGADAVDDRLSADRRLEADGQVTARAGLAVGVFAADCLPVLVTDPQAGVIGVAHCGRRGLERGIVSSTIDAMERKGASVERIVATLGPCICGDCYEVGDQVAAAFDARFPGTRTTTRFGGAGIDIAEAALQELSRSGVDREHVVDSTPRVAAATQYLEYDDELEAVCRTDGDGGADDHAGEPVVLPASSSVSATQGDLVDTSDEVVRDGTFEAVVSATAGIPVAAMSPEVAAQARRVAVCADLGARINAMQHPLCTLENPLWYSHRRSAFADKPHEGRMLALIVREH
;
A
#
# COMPACT_ATOMS: atom_id res chain seq x y z
N MET A 1 -21.37 27.01 34.94
CA MET A 1 -22.36 27.81 34.17
C MET A 1 -22.31 27.27 32.76
N ASN A 2 -23.43 26.72 32.31
CA ASN A 2 -23.62 26.08 31.00
C ASN A 2 -23.31 27.02 29.85
N ALA A 3 -22.63 26.51 28.83
CA ALA A 3 -22.77 26.96 27.46
C ALA A 3 -22.74 25.72 26.55
N GLN A 4 -23.95 25.25 26.22
CA GLN A 4 -24.37 24.56 25.00
C GLN A 4 -23.35 23.62 24.35
N TYR A 5 -23.45 22.33 24.65
CA TYR A 5 -23.44 21.35 23.57
C TYR A 5 -24.78 21.51 22.86
N ASP A 6 -24.77 22.28 21.78
CA ASP A 6 -25.91 22.39 20.88
C ASP A 6 -26.08 21.03 20.18
N ASP A 7 -27.31 20.52 20.13
CA ASP A 7 -27.71 19.27 19.47
C ASP A 7 -27.65 19.44 17.94
N MET A 8 -26.52 19.93 17.43
CA MET A 8 -26.19 19.81 16.03
C MET A 8 -25.89 18.34 15.79
N ILE A 9 -26.80 17.67 15.08
CA ILE A 9 -26.51 16.50 14.25
C ILE A 9 -25.05 16.62 13.82
N VAL A 10 -24.24 15.60 14.14
CA VAL A 10 -22.83 15.52 13.72
C VAL A 10 -22.80 15.84 12.24
N ASP A 11 -22.50 17.08 11.93
CA ASP A 11 -22.35 17.55 10.57
C ASP A 11 -21.17 16.73 10.06
N SER A 12 -21.41 15.97 9.01
CA SER A 12 -20.44 15.13 8.31
C SER A 12 -19.41 15.99 7.59
N SER A 13 -18.93 17.05 8.25
CA SER A 13 -17.97 17.99 7.71
C SER A 13 -16.63 17.28 7.65
N ALA A 14 -16.08 17.24 6.43
CA ALA A 14 -14.73 16.82 6.16
C ALA A 14 -13.80 17.48 7.18
N LEU A 15 -12.97 16.68 7.84
CA LEU A 15 -11.96 17.24 8.74
C LEU A 15 -10.97 18.03 7.88
N ASP A 16 -10.72 19.29 8.22
CA ASP A 16 -9.68 20.06 7.54
C ASP A 16 -8.36 19.25 7.58
N PRO A 17 -7.64 19.12 6.46
CA PRO A 17 -6.40 18.33 6.40
C PRO A 17 -5.26 18.95 7.21
N VAL A 18 -5.48 20.16 7.74
CA VAL A 18 -4.55 20.92 8.56
C VAL A 18 -5.26 21.53 9.78
N ASP A 19 -4.50 21.73 10.86
CA ASP A 19 -4.98 22.44 12.05
C ASP A 19 -5.06 23.96 11.83
N ALA A 20 -5.53 24.69 12.85
CA ALA A 20 -5.64 26.15 12.82
C ALA A 20 -4.29 26.89 12.66
N GLN A 21 -3.16 26.19 12.78
CA GLN A 21 -1.81 26.70 12.54
C GLN A 21 -1.24 26.26 11.19
N GLY A 22 -2.01 25.51 10.39
CA GLY A 22 -1.58 24.97 9.10
C GLY A 22 -0.72 23.71 9.21
N ASN A 23 -0.63 23.07 10.38
CA ASN A 23 0.09 21.80 10.50
C ASN A 23 -0.78 20.66 9.98
N PRO A 24 -0.20 19.63 9.32
CA PRO A 24 -0.95 18.47 8.87
C PRO A 24 -1.75 17.77 9.99
N ILE A 25 -2.89 17.19 9.66
CA ILE A 25 -3.66 16.28 10.53
C ILE A 25 -3.78 14.92 9.82
N PRO A 26 -2.81 14.01 9.99
CA PRO A 26 -2.83 12.73 9.30
C PRO A 26 -4.09 11.91 9.60
N VAL A 27 -4.79 11.51 8.54
CA VAL A 27 -5.93 10.60 8.68
C VAL A 27 -5.39 9.18 8.91
N THR A 28 -5.72 8.62 10.07
CA THR A 28 -5.20 7.32 10.53
C THR A 28 -6.33 6.35 10.88
N ILE A 29 -6.04 5.06 10.71
CA ILE A 29 -6.95 3.96 11.06
C ILE A 29 -6.32 3.20 12.23
N PRO A 30 -6.70 3.53 13.49
CA PRO A 30 -6.21 2.82 14.66
C PRO A 30 -6.97 1.50 14.87
N ILE A 31 -6.24 0.48 15.30
CA ILE A 31 -6.70 -0.86 15.69
C ILE A 31 -6.07 -1.20 17.03
N GLU A 32 -6.89 -1.58 18.00
CA GLU A 32 -6.40 -2.17 19.25
C GLU A 32 -6.07 -3.65 18.97
N LEU A 33 -4.78 -3.98 18.87
CA LEU A 33 -4.34 -5.34 18.54
C LEU A 33 -4.38 -6.26 19.77
N ALA A 34 -4.00 -5.70 20.92
CA ALA A 34 -4.03 -6.33 22.24
C ALA A 34 -4.13 -5.20 23.29
N PRO A 35 -4.48 -5.48 24.56
CA PRO A 35 -4.57 -4.44 25.58
C PRO A 35 -3.31 -3.57 25.63
N HIS A 36 -3.47 -2.26 25.47
CA HIS A 36 -2.40 -1.26 25.48
C HIS A 36 -1.45 -1.34 24.28
N VAL A 37 -1.82 -2.06 23.22
CA VAL A 37 -1.04 -2.20 21.99
C VAL A 37 -1.88 -1.76 20.80
N LYS A 38 -1.51 -0.63 20.22
CA LYS A 38 -2.19 -0.04 19.07
C LYS A 38 -1.40 -0.28 17.81
N VAL A 39 -2.11 -0.69 16.78
CA VAL A 39 -1.67 -0.65 15.38
C VAL A 39 -2.31 0.56 14.71
N VAL A 40 -1.54 1.25 13.88
CA VAL A 40 -1.99 2.42 13.13
C VAL A 40 -1.60 2.26 11.68
N TYR A 41 -2.59 2.30 10.79
CA TYR A 41 -2.36 2.48 9.35
C TYR A 41 -2.61 3.94 9.00
N THR A 42 -1.62 4.60 8.42
CA THR A 42 -1.84 5.92 7.83
C THR A 42 -2.54 5.76 6.48
N THR A 43 -3.39 6.72 6.15
CA THR A 43 -3.88 6.89 4.77
C THR A 43 -2.96 7.87 4.04
N ARG A 44 -3.30 8.21 2.80
CA ARG A 44 -2.66 9.30 2.06
C ARG A 44 -3.27 10.67 2.31
N LEU A 45 -4.28 10.79 3.18
CA LEU A 45 -5.02 12.04 3.46
C LEU A 45 -4.45 12.78 4.69
N GLY A 46 -4.74 14.07 4.80
CA GLY A 46 -4.37 14.87 5.96
C GLY A 46 -2.88 15.20 6.04
N GLY A 47 -2.22 15.37 4.89
CA GLY A 47 -0.82 15.79 4.79
C GLY A 47 -0.63 17.10 4.03
N SER A 48 0.62 17.53 3.87
CA SER A 48 0.97 18.76 3.14
C SER A 48 1.73 18.52 1.82
N SER A 49 1.94 17.27 1.41
CA SER A 49 2.54 16.93 0.12
C SER A 49 1.58 17.24 -1.02
N CYS A 50 2.11 17.43 -2.23
CA CYS A 50 1.34 17.74 -3.43
C CYS A 50 1.69 16.82 -4.60
N GLY A 51 0.91 16.89 -5.69
CA GLY A 51 1.14 16.07 -6.89
C GLY A 51 1.13 14.57 -6.60
N ASP A 52 2.12 13.84 -7.13
CA ASP A 52 2.27 12.39 -6.96
C ASP A 52 2.42 11.93 -5.50
N TRP A 53 2.82 12.84 -4.62
CA TRP A 53 2.98 12.59 -3.19
C TRP A 53 1.75 13.01 -2.38
N ALA A 54 0.72 13.59 -2.99
CA ALA A 54 -0.42 14.13 -2.27
C ALA A 54 -1.18 13.06 -1.45
N SER A 55 -1.56 13.33 -0.20
CA SER A 55 -1.23 14.50 0.64
C SER A 55 -0.31 14.15 1.81
N CYS A 56 -0.46 12.97 2.41
CA CYS A 56 0.32 12.52 3.57
C CYS A 56 1.45 11.56 3.20
N ASN A 57 2.38 12.00 2.35
CA ASN A 57 3.56 11.18 2.06
C ASN A 57 4.53 11.19 3.24
N LEU A 58 4.92 9.99 3.68
CA LEU A 58 5.81 9.79 4.82
C LEU A 58 7.19 9.26 4.36
N GLY A 59 7.35 8.91 3.09
CA GLY A 59 8.58 8.40 2.51
C GLY A 59 9.42 9.48 1.83
N GLY A 60 10.65 9.72 2.31
CA GLY A 60 11.55 10.73 1.72
C GLY A 60 12.36 10.28 0.50
N LYS A 61 12.41 8.97 0.19
CA LYS A 61 13.22 8.45 -0.93
C LYS A 61 12.60 8.70 -2.32
N ALA A 62 11.33 9.08 -2.37
CA ALA A 62 10.58 9.23 -3.62
C ALA A 62 10.69 10.62 -4.26
N GLY A 63 11.49 11.53 -3.70
CA GLY A 63 11.77 12.85 -4.29
C GLY A 63 10.88 14.00 -3.81
N ASP A 64 10.01 13.78 -2.82
CA ASP A 64 9.19 14.82 -2.19
C ASP A 64 10.05 15.84 -1.41
N ASP A 65 9.49 17.02 -1.10
CA ASP A 65 10.17 18.03 -0.30
C ASP A 65 10.48 17.49 1.11
N PRO A 66 11.77 17.42 1.53
CA PRO A 66 12.14 16.90 2.84
C PRO A 66 11.49 17.64 4.02
N ASN A 67 11.21 18.93 3.87
CA ASN A 67 10.54 19.71 4.92
C ASN A 67 9.07 19.30 5.07
N VAL A 68 8.40 19.01 3.95
CA VAL A 68 7.02 18.56 3.94
C VAL A 68 6.91 17.15 4.51
N VAL A 69 7.80 16.23 4.09
CA VAL A 69 7.89 14.87 4.67
C VAL A 69 8.16 14.94 6.18
N THR A 70 9.05 15.83 6.61
CA THR A 70 9.32 16.06 8.03
C THR A 70 8.09 16.57 8.76
N ALA A 71 7.35 17.54 8.21
CA ALA A 71 6.11 18.05 8.80
C ALA A 71 5.05 16.95 8.95
N ASN A 72 4.85 16.12 7.92
CA ASN A 72 3.93 14.97 7.95
C ASN A 72 4.33 13.98 9.06
N ARG A 73 5.63 13.67 9.21
CA ARG A 73 6.14 12.77 10.25
C ARG A 73 6.00 13.34 11.67
N ILE A 74 6.20 14.65 11.85
CA ILE A 74 5.95 15.33 13.14
C ILE A 74 4.46 15.24 13.50
N ALA A 75 3.58 15.53 12.54
CA ALA A 75 2.15 15.45 12.76
C ALA A 75 1.71 14.02 13.10
N LEU A 76 2.26 13.01 12.41
CA LEU A 76 1.98 11.61 12.69
C LEU A 76 2.47 11.19 14.09
N SER A 77 3.67 11.59 14.48
CA SER A 77 4.19 11.33 15.84
C SER A 77 3.27 11.89 16.92
N LYS A 78 2.73 13.11 16.71
CA LYS A 78 1.74 13.71 17.62
C LYS A 78 0.41 12.93 17.62
N ALA A 79 -0.08 12.53 16.46
CA ALA A 79 -1.34 11.79 16.32
C ALA A 79 -1.27 10.40 16.98
N VAL A 80 -0.13 9.72 16.85
CA VAL A 80 0.13 8.42 17.50
C VAL A 80 0.43 8.60 19.00
N GLY A 81 0.90 9.78 19.42
CA GLY A 81 1.29 10.05 20.81
C GLY A 81 2.63 9.45 21.20
N ALA A 82 3.49 9.13 20.22
CA ALA A 82 4.80 8.51 20.45
C ALA A 82 5.84 8.92 19.40
N PRO A 83 7.14 8.98 19.75
CA PRO A 83 8.22 9.05 18.78
C PRO A 83 8.19 7.84 17.82
N LEU A 84 8.56 8.09 16.57
CA LEU A 84 8.63 7.10 15.50
C LEU A 84 10.04 6.49 15.42
N SER A 85 10.13 5.22 15.05
CA SER A 85 11.38 4.54 14.64
C SER A 85 11.27 4.08 13.20
N LEU A 86 12.12 4.62 12.33
CA LEU A 86 12.07 4.42 10.89
C LEU A 86 13.40 3.89 10.37
N VAL A 87 13.37 2.85 9.53
CA VAL A 87 14.56 2.19 8.97
C VAL A 87 14.60 2.28 7.45
N ALA A 88 15.77 2.03 6.87
CA ALA A 88 15.96 2.01 5.43
C ALA A 88 15.59 0.63 4.88
N GLN A 89 14.34 0.49 4.44
CA GLN A 89 13.84 -0.73 3.79
C GLN A 89 14.57 -1.02 2.48
N VAL A 90 15.04 -2.26 2.34
CA VAL A 90 15.81 -2.76 1.18
C VAL A 90 15.31 -4.13 0.69
N HIS A 91 14.12 -4.55 1.14
CA HIS A 91 13.51 -5.85 0.86
C HIS A 91 14.39 -7.04 1.29
N SER A 92 15.09 -6.89 2.41
CA SER A 92 15.89 -7.92 3.10
C SER A 92 15.01 -8.88 3.93
N GLY A 93 15.66 -9.90 4.52
CA GLY A 93 15.10 -10.72 5.60
C GLY A 93 15.60 -10.29 6.97
N ARG A 94 16.03 -9.03 7.15
CA ARG A 94 16.66 -8.55 8.39
C ARG A 94 15.66 -7.78 9.24
N ALA A 95 15.41 -8.27 10.45
CA ALA A 95 14.81 -7.50 11.54
C ALA A 95 15.90 -6.97 12.49
N ILE A 96 15.72 -5.75 13.00
CA ILE A 96 16.63 -5.12 13.97
C ILE A 96 15.95 -4.89 15.31
N ASP A 97 16.76 -4.76 16.36
CA ASP A 97 16.30 -4.34 17.69
C ASP A 97 16.33 -2.82 17.78
N ALA A 98 15.16 -2.18 17.77
CA ALA A 98 15.05 -0.74 17.81
C ALA A 98 15.50 -0.15 19.16
N ASP A 99 15.65 -0.94 20.22
CA ASP A 99 16.14 -0.45 21.51
C ASP A 99 17.66 -0.19 21.49
N GLU A 100 18.42 -0.93 20.68
CA GLU A 100 19.88 -0.75 20.53
C GLU A 100 20.22 0.46 19.65
N ASP A 101 19.30 0.83 18.75
CA ASP A 101 19.52 1.83 17.71
C ASP A 101 18.71 3.13 17.92
N ALA A 102 18.01 3.27 19.06
CA ALA A 102 17.14 4.40 19.40
C ALA A 102 17.93 5.70 19.73
N ASP A 103 18.58 6.27 18.71
CA ASP A 103 19.06 7.65 18.74
C ASP A 103 17.96 8.58 18.22
N PHE A 104 17.42 9.44 19.10
CA PHE A 104 16.40 10.43 18.74
C PHE A 104 17.05 11.58 17.98
N ASN A 105 17.26 11.35 16.69
CA ASN A 105 17.99 12.22 15.78
C ASN A 105 17.10 13.15 14.95
N ALA A 106 15.77 13.08 15.13
CA ALA A 106 14.80 13.90 14.43
C ALA A 106 13.68 14.41 15.37
N PRO A 107 12.97 15.50 15.03
CA PRO A 107 11.89 16.06 15.87
C PRO A 107 10.72 15.12 16.14
N TYR A 108 10.58 14.07 15.32
CA TYR A 108 9.53 13.05 15.40
C TYR A 108 10.03 11.71 15.96
N GLY A 109 11.32 11.58 16.32
CA GLY A 109 11.90 10.35 16.86
C GLY A 109 13.23 9.96 16.23
N CYS A 110 13.36 8.68 15.87
CA CYS A 110 14.53 8.08 15.25
C CYS A 110 14.29 7.88 13.74
N ASP A 111 15.02 8.64 12.91
CA ASP A 111 15.08 8.43 11.47
C ASP A 111 16.42 7.80 11.05
N ARG A 112 16.35 6.53 10.69
CA ARG A 112 17.43 5.77 10.04
C ARG A 112 17.07 5.36 8.61
N SER A 113 15.99 5.94 8.05
CA SER A 113 15.48 5.65 6.70
C SER A 113 16.34 6.24 5.58
N GLY A 114 17.12 7.29 5.90
CA GLY A 114 17.96 8.02 4.96
C GLY A 114 17.21 9.08 4.15
N ALA A 115 16.07 9.58 4.65
CA ALA A 115 15.25 10.60 3.99
C ALA A 115 15.91 12.01 3.98
N ASP A 116 16.58 12.39 5.08
CA ASP A 116 17.07 13.77 5.29
C ASP A 116 18.52 14.00 4.83
N ALA A 117 19.06 13.09 4.02
CA ALA A 117 20.46 13.09 3.62
C ALA A 117 20.75 14.11 2.50
N VAL A 118 20.86 15.39 2.87
CA VAL A 118 21.35 16.45 1.97
C VAL A 118 22.87 16.29 1.69
N ASP A 119 23.58 15.51 2.51
CA ASP A 119 25.00 15.16 2.37
C ASP A 119 25.20 13.64 2.39
N ASP A 120 25.61 13.08 1.25
CA ASP A 120 25.84 11.65 1.00
C ASP A 120 26.77 10.99 2.03
N ARG A 121 27.70 11.73 2.65
CA ARG A 121 28.67 11.13 3.59
C ARG A 121 28.14 11.01 5.01
N LEU A 122 27.34 11.97 5.47
CA LEU A 122 26.64 11.88 6.77
C LEU A 122 25.44 10.91 6.70
N SER A 123 24.97 10.62 5.49
CA SER A 123 23.86 9.71 5.20
C SER A 123 24.16 8.24 5.49
N ALA A 124 25.38 7.79 5.19
CA ALA A 124 25.75 6.38 5.27
C ALA A 124 25.82 5.88 6.73
N ASP A 125 26.40 6.68 7.62
CA ASP A 125 26.50 6.36 9.05
C ASP A 125 25.16 6.45 9.79
N ARG A 126 24.19 7.18 9.21
CA ARG A 126 22.84 7.34 9.78
C ARG A 126 21.84 6.33 9.23
N ARG A 127 22.13 5.66 8.12
CA ARG A 127 21.20 4.72 7.48
C ARG A 127 21.29 3.34 8.13
N LEU A 128 20.17 2.80 8.59
CA LEU A 128 20.09 1.43 9.09
C LEU A 128 19.23 0.60 8.14
N GLU A 129 19.88 -0.30 7.41
CA GLU A 129 19.18 -1.20 6.48
C GLU A 129 18.52 -2.35 7.22
N ALA A 130 17.19 -2.39 7.16
CA ALA A 130 16.36 -3.42 7.74
C ALA A 130 14.96 -3.39 7.11
N ASP A 131 14.25 -4.50 7.18
CA ASP A 131 12.85 -4.61 6.77
C ASP A 131 11.96 -5.07 7.91
N GLY A 132 12.49 -5.19 9.12
CA GLY A 132 11.73 -5.42 10.33
C GLY A 132 12.35 -4.72 11.53
N GLN A 133 11.54 -4.41 12.53
CA GLN A 133 11.96 -3.78 13.78
C GLN A 133 11.24 -4.45 14.94
N VAL A 134 11.92 -4.62 16.06
CA VAL A 134 11.33 -5.08 17.32
C VAL A 134 11.73 -4.16 18.47
N THR A 135 10.88 -3.98 19.47
CA THR A 135 11.20 -3.18 20.66
C THR A 135 10.44 -3.71 21.88
N ALA A 136 11.08 -3.61 23.06
CA ALA A 136 10.42 -3.84 24.35
C ALA A 136 10.18 -2.51 25.09
N ARG A 137 10.41 -1.36 24.45
CA ARG A 137 10.22 -0.02 25.01
C ARG A 137 8.78 0.43 24.82
N ALA A 138 8.12 0.78 25.92
CA ALA A 138 6.81 1.45 25.86
C ALA A 138 6.98 2.90 25.35
N GLY A 139 5.98 3.40 24.63
CA GLY A 139 5.97 4.74 24.08
C GLY A 139 6.94 4.95 22.91
N LEU A 140 7.37 3.89 22.22
CA LEU A 140 8.09 3.98 20.94
C LEU A 140 7.24 3.30 19.85
N ALA A 141 6.94 4.03 18.77
CA ALA A 141 6.22 3.49 17.63
C ALA A 141 7.22 2.98 16.57
N VAL A 142 7.29 1.66 16.36
CA VAL A 142 8.08 1.09 15.27
C VAL A 142 7.21 0.97 14.02
N GLY A 143 7.76 1.37 12.86
CA GLY A 143 6.99 1.42 11.61
C GLY A 143 7.71 0.90 10.39
N VAL A 144 6.92 0.56 9.37
CA VAL A 144 7.40 0.24 8.03
C VAL A 144 6.60 1.01 6.98
N PHE A 145 7.31 1.50 5.97
CA PHE A 145 6.71 2.12 4.80
C PHE A 145 6.09 1.06 3.90
N ALA A 146 4.93 1.36 3.32
CA ALA A 146 4.29 0.51 2.35
C ALA A 146 3.68 1.31 1.19
N ALA A 147 3.78 0.71 0.01
CA ALA A 147 2.98 0.97 -1.17
C ALA A 147 2.95 -0.38 -1.90
N ASP A 148 1.85 -1.11 -1.76
CA ASP A 148 1.63 -2.51 -2.17
C ASP A 148 2.29 -3.61 -1.32
N CYS A 149 3.52 -3.43 -0.82
CA CYS A 149 4.14 -4.45 0.04
C CYS A 149 3.38 -4.59 1.38
N LEU A 150 3.32 -5.82 1.91
CA LEU A 150 2.52 -6.13 3.09
C LEU A 150 3.20 -5.74 4.40
N PRO A 151 2.63 -4.86 5.23
CA PRO A 151 3.06 -4.71 6.62
C PRO A 151 2.45 -5.81 7.51
N VAL A 152 3.31 -6.50 8.26
CA VAL A 152 2.92 -7.46 9.31
C VAL A 152 3.29 -6.86 10.66
N LEU A 153 2.33 -6.74 11.56
CA LEU A 153 2.54 -6.18 12.90
C LEU A 153 2.23 -7.24 13.95
N VAL A 154 3.10 -7.38 14.94
CA VAL A 154 3.11 -8.49 15.89
C VAL A 154 3.39 -7.99 17.30
N THR A 155 2.79 -8.63 18.30
CA THR A 155 3.00 -8.29 19.71
C THR A 155 2.90 -9.54 20.59
N ASP A 156 3.78 -9.65 21.59
CA ASP A 156 3.51 -10.42 22.80
C ASP A 156 3.10 -9.41 23.89
N PRO A 157 1.80 -9.29 24.21
CA PRO A 157 1.32 -8.29 25.16
C PRO A 157 1.75 -8.57 26.60
N GLN A 158 2.11 -9.81 26.94
CA GLN A 158 2.56 -10.16 28.28
C GLN A 158 4.05 -9.88 28.48
N ALA A 159 4.88 -10.20 27.49
CA ALA A 159 6.29 -9.81 27.50
C ALA A 159 6.48 -8.31 27.25
N GLY A 160 5.49 -7.66 26.65
CA GLY A 160 5.54 -6.24 26.31
C GLY A 160 6.47 -5.95 25.14
N VAL A 161 6.58 -6.91 24.21
CA VAL A 161 7.43 -6.85 23.02
C VAL A 161 6.54 -6.65 21.81
N ILE A 162 6.83 -5.62 21.02
CA ILE A 162 6.14 -5.35 19.74
C ILE A 162 7.14 -5.47 18.59
N GLY A 163 6.63 -5.80 17.41
CA GLY A 163 7.42 -5.89 16.19
C GLY A 163 6.63 -5.55 14.94
N VAL A 164 7.34 -5.14 13.90
CA VAL A 164 6.78 -4.82 12.59
C VAL A 164 7.71 -5.34 11.49
N ALA A 165 7.13 -5.82 10.39
CA ALA A 165 7.85 -6.36 9.25
C ALA A 165 7.26 -5.88 7.92
N HIS A 166 8.13 -5.43 7.03
CA HIS A 166 7.86 -5.11 5.63
C HIS A 166 8.01 -6.35 4.76
N CYS A 167 6.88 -6.94 4.40
CA CYS A 167 6.77 -8.21 3.70
C CYS A 167 6.44 -7.98 2.21
N GLY A 168 7.38 -7.40 1.46
CA GLY A 168 7.38 -7.53 0.01
C GLY A 168 7.74 -8.96 -0.43
N ARG A 169 7.48 -9.31 -1.70
CA ARG A 169 7.78 -10.63 -2.26
C ARG A 169 9.19 -11.13 -1.91
N ARG A 170 10.21 -10.29 -2.12
CA ARG A 170 11.62 -10.62 -1.81
C ARG A 170 11.88 -10.77 -0.31
N GLY A 171 11.21 -10.00 0.54
CA GLY A 171 11.35 -10.09 2.00
C GLY A 171 10.79 -11.41 2.52
N LEU A 172 9.62 -11.82 2.02
CA LEU A 172 9.02 -13.14 2.30
C LEU A 172 9.93 -14.28 1.81
N GLU A 173 10.45 -14.19 0.59
CA GLU A 173 11.48 -15.11 0.07
C GLU A 173 12.80 -15.08 0.89
N ARG A 174 12.99 -14.13 1.80
CA ARG A 174 14.18 -14.03 2.66
C ARG A 174 13.87 -14.33 4.13
N GLY A 175 12.63 -14.70 4.47
CA GLY A 175 12.23 -15.03 5.83
C GLY A 175 12.12 -13.83 6.76
N ILE A 176 11.64 -12.69 6.26
CA ILE A 176 11.50 -11.48 7.11
C ILE A 176 10.55 -11.70 8.30
N VAL A 177 9.48 -12.47 8.13
CA VAL A 177 8.52 -12.77 9.21
C VAL A 177 9.21 -13.57 10.31
N SER A 178 9.87 -14.69 9.97
CA SER A 178 10.58 -15.51 10.95
C SER A 178 11.69 -14.73 11.65
N SER A 179 12.45 -13.92 10.90
CA SER A 179 13.49 -13.03 11.44
C SER A 179 12.95 -12.05 12.48
N THR A 180 11.76 -11.50 12.26
CA THR A 180 11.08 -10.63 13.22
C THR A 180 10.62 -11.40 14.46
N ILE A 181 10.03 -12.58 14.31
CA ILE A 181 9.61 -13.42 15.46
C ILE A 181 10.83 -13.85 16.30
N ASP A 182 11.91 -14.32 15.67
CA ASP A 182 13.17 -14.66 16.34
C ASP A 182 13.75 -13.46 17.10
N ALA A 183 13.58 -12.25 16.57
CA ALA A 183 13.99 -11.02 17.24
C ALA A 183 13.12 -10.69 18.45
N MET A 184 11.82 -10.95 18.39
CA MET A 184 10.93 -10.81 19.54
C MET A 184 11.26 -11.82 20.64
N GLU A 185 11.51 -13.08 20.29
CA GLU A 185 11.86 -14.13 21.27
C GLU A 185 13.17 -13.82 21.99
N ARG A 186 14.18 -13.28 21.27
CA ARG A 186 15.42 -12.79 21.89
C ARG A 186 15.19 -11.67 22.92
N LYS A 187 14.06 -10.95 22.82
CA LYS A 187 13.63 -9.92 23.79
C LYS A 187 12.67 -10.45 24.86
N GLY A 188 12.42 -11.76 24.89
CA GLY A 188 11.61 -12.43 25.90
C GLY A 188 10.14 -12.61 25.53
N ALA A 189 9.76 -12.35 24.27
CA ALA A 189 8.46 -12.80 23.78
C ALA A 189 8.39 -14.34 23.79
N SER A 190 7.19 -14.89 23.89
CA SER A 190 6.96 -16.31 23.58
C SER A 190 5.93 -16.44 22.48
N VAL A 191 6.26 -17.28 21.50
CA VAL A 191 5.53 -17.41 20.24
C VAL A 191 4.04 -17.73 20.45
N GLU A 192 3.71 -18.56 21.44
CA GLU A 192 2.33 -18.96 21.74
C GLU A 192 1.46 -17.82 22.26
N ARG A 193 2.06 -16.68 22.63
CA ARG A 193 1.36 -15.46 23.07
C ARG A 193 1.38 -14.36 22.02
N ILE A 194 2.05 -14.59 20.88
CA ILE A 194 2.13 -13.58 19.84
C ILE A 194 0.76 -13.45 19.15
N VAL A 195 0.29 -12.21 19.10
CA VAL A 195 -0.87 -11.77 18.32
C VAL A 195 -0.34 -10.96 17.15
N ALA A 196 -0.92 -11.15 15.97
CA ALA A 196 -0.51 -10.48 14.75
C ALA A 196 -1.68 -9.79 14.05
N THR A 197 -1.37 -8.85 13.16
CA THR A 197 -2.32 -8.37 12.14
C THR A 197 -1.59 -8.09 10.84
N LEU A 198 -2.32 -8.29 9.74
CA LEU A 198 -1.87 -7.97 8.39
C LEU A 198 -2.49 -6.63 7.99
N GLY A 199 -1.63 -5.68 7.58
CA GLY A 199 -2.11 -4.38 7.12
C GLY A 199 -2.35 -4.30 5.61
N PRO A 200 -2.66 -3.10 5.12
CA PRO A 200 -2.99 -2.86 3.71
C PRO A 200 -1.85 -3.26 2.77
N CYS A 201 -2.17 -4.00 1.71
CA CYS A 201 -1.19 -4.49 0.73
C CYS A 201 -1.87 -4.77 -0.61
N ILE A 202 -1.12 -5.04 -1.68
CA ILE A 202 -1.74 -5.48 -2.94
C ILE A 202 -2.30 -6.90 -2.80
N CYS A 203 -3.58 -7.11 -3.13
CA CYS A 203 -4.21 -8.43 -3.01
C CYS A 203 -3.82 -9.38 -4.16
N GLY A 204 -4.06 -10.68 -3.96
CA GLY A 204 -3.79 -11.72 -4.96
C GLY A 204 -4.51 -11.53 -6.30
N ASP A 205 -5.69 -10.91 -6.32
CA ASP A 205 -6.43 -10.60 -7.54
C ASP A 205 -5.81 -9.44 -8.34
N CYS A 206 -4.90 -8.68 -7.72
CA CYS A 206 -4.27 -7.48 -8.28
C CYS A 206 -2.76 -7.67 -8.53
N TYR A 207 -2.09 -8.55 -7.80
CA TYR A 207 -0.63 -8.65 -7.84
C TYR A 207 -0.12 -9.53 -8.99
N GLU A 208 -0.11 -8.99 -10.21
CA GLU A 208 0.43 -9.69 -11.38
C GLU A 208 1.97 -9.68 -11.44
N VAL A 209 2.59 -10.84 -11.64
CA VAL A 209 4.05 -11.01 -11.64
C VAL A 209 4.60 -11.86 -12.80
N GLY A 210 3.71 -12.46 -13.60
CA GLY A 210 4.06 -13.34 -14.70
C GLY A 210 4.35 -14.78 -14.25
N ASP A 211 4.28 -15.72 -15.20
CA ASP A 211 4.24 -17.15 -14.91
C ASP A 211 5.43 -17.69 -14.14
N GLN A 212 6.65 -17.28 -14.51
CA GLN A 212 7.88 -17.76 -13.90
C GLN A 212 7.96 -17.33 -12.42
N VAL A 213 7.65 -16.07 -12.13
CA VAL A 213 7.69 -15.55 -10.76
C VAL A 213 6.59 -16.19 -9.93
N ALA A 214 5.37 -16.30 -10.47
CA ALA A 214 4.27 -16.93 -9.76
C ALA A 214 4.55 -18.41 -9.45
N ALA A 215 5.10 -19.17 -10.40
CA ALA A 215 5.46 -20.57 -10.17
C ALA A 215 6.58 -20.73 -9.14
N ALA A 216 7.62 -19.88 -9.18
CA ALA A 216 8.71 -19.93 -8.21
C ALA A 216 8.25 -19.54 -6.80
N PHE A 217 7.35 -18.56 -6.69
CA PHE A 217 6.79 -18.13 -5.41
C PHE A 217 5.87 -19.19 -4.81
N ASP A 218 4.98 -19.78 -5.61
CA ASP A 218 4.09 -20.86 -5.18
C ASP A 218 4.82 -22.14 -4.77
N ALA A 219 5.93 -22.47 -5.45
CA ALA A 219 6.78 -23.59 -5.04
C ALA A 219 7.35 -23.43 -3.61
N ARG A 220 7.50 -22.18 -3.14
CA ARG A 220 7.94 -21.87 -1.77
C ARG A 220 6.78 -21.68 -0.79
N PHE A 221 5.69 -21.09 -1.27
CA PHE A 221 4.47 -20.81 -0.53
C PHE A 221 3.28 -21.44 -1.26
N PRO A 222 3.03 -22.76 -1.08
CA PRO A 222 2.02 -23.46 -1.86
C PRO A 222 0.62 -22.86 -1.71
N GLY A 223 -0.09 -22.71 -2.82
CA GLY A 223 -1.45 -22.15 -2.85
C GLY A 223 -1.50 -20.63 -2.96
N THR A 224 -0.36 -19.96 -3.19
CA THR A 224 -0.31 -18.49 -3.34
C THR A 224 -0.44 -18.04 -4.78
N ARG A 225 -0.30 -18.94 -5.77
CA ARG A 225 -0.53 -18.60 -7.18
C ARG A 225 -1.99 -18.22 -7.42
N THR A 226 -2.23 -17.06 -8.04
CA THR A 226 -3.56 -16.57 -8.41
C THR A 226 -3.67 -16.33 -9.92
N THR A 227 -4.90 -16.18 -10.40
CA THR A 227 -5.19 -15.53 -11.69
C THR A 227 -5.69 -14.12 -11.38
N THR A 228 -4.97 -13.10 -11.85
CA THR A 228 -5.33 -11.71 -11.56
C THR A 228 -6.57 -11.30 -12.36
N ARG A 229 -7.21 -10.21 -11.95
CA ARG A 229 -8.30 -9.57 -12.72
C ARG A 229 -7.86 -9.09 -14.10
N PHE A 230 -6.55 -8.96 -14.32
CA PHE A 230 -5.96 -8.57 -15.61
C PHE A 230 -5.74 -9.78 -16.53
N GLY A 231 -5.97 -10.99 -16.03
CA GLY A 231 -5.90 -12.25 -16.77
C GLY A 231 -4.55 -12.95 -16.71
N GLY A 232 -3.52 -12.34 -16.11
CA GLY A 232 -2.20 -12.93 -15.95
C GLY A 232 -2.01 -13.69 -14.63
N ALA A 233 -0.83 -14.29 -14.48
CA ALA A 233 -0.44 -14.99 -13.27
C ALA A 233 -0.04 -14.01 -12.16
N GLY A 234 -0.65 -14.17 -10.99
CA GLY A 234 -0.39 -13.37 -9.80
C GLY A 234 0.07 -14.20 -8.61
N ILE A 235 0.33 -13.49 -7.50
CA ILE A 235 0.71 -14.09 -6.22
C ILE A 235 -0.04 -13.43 -5.05
N ASP A 236 -0.36 -14.22 -4.04
CA ASP A 236 -0.90 -13.75 -2.77
C ASP A 236 0.21 -13.67 -1.70
N ILE A 237 0.66 -12.44 -1.41
CA ILE A 237 1.68 -12.20 -0.38
C ILE A 237 1.12 -12.22 1.04
N ALA A 238 -0.18 -12.01 1.22
CA ALA A 238 -0.83 -12.12 2.52
C ALA A 238 -0.92 -13.59 2.94
N GLU A 239 -1.31 -14.48 2.03
CA GLU A 239 -1.30 -15.91 2.29
C GLU A 239 0.14 -16.42 2.55
N ALA A 240 1.13 -15.97 1.80
CA ALA A 240 2.53 -16.31 2.07
C ALA A 240 3.00 -15.86 3.47
N ALA A 241 2.59 -14.67 3.93
CA ALA A 241 2.91 -14.18 5.27
C ALA A 241 2.23 -15.01 6.36
N LEU A 242 0.96 -15.43 6.15
CA LEU A 242 0.25 -16.31 7.08
C LEU A 242 0.93 -17.68 7.19
N GLN A 243 1.41 -18.23 6.07
CA GLN A 243 2.20 -19.46 6.10
C GLN A 243 3.50 -19.30 6.88
N GLU A 244 4.21 -18.18 6.74
CA GLU A 244 5.44 -17.93 7.53
C GLU A 244 5.13 -17.73 9.01
N LEU A 245 4.06 -17.00 9.37
CA LEU A 245 3.61 -16.88 10.76
C LEU A 245 3.33 -18.26 11.37
N SER A 246 2.59 -19.11 10.67
CA SER A 246 2.30 -20.48 11.13
C SER A 246 3.55 -21.35 11.23
N ARG A 247 4.49 -21.24 10.27
CA ARG A 247 5.79 -21.94 10.32
C ARG A 247 6.65 -21.48 11.50
N SER A 248 6.53 -20.21 11.87
CA SER A 248 7.17 -19.63 13.05
C SER A 248 6.46 -19.98 14.36
N GLY A 249 5.28 -20.60 14.33
CA GLY A 249 4.53 -21.04 15.51
C GLY A 249 3.40 -20.09 15.95
N VAL A 250 3.11 -19.04 15.19
CA VAL A 250 1.98 -18.14 15.43
C VAL A 250 0.75 -18.68 14.71
N ASP A 251 -0.25 -19.11 15.49
CA ASP A 251 -1.49 -19.67 14.93
C ASP A 251 -2.29 -18.60 14.16
N ARG A 252 -2.99 -19.00 13.10
CA ARG A 252 -3.86 -18.11 12.33
C ARG A 252 -5.00 -17.56 13.18
N GLU A 253 -5.42 -18.26 14.23
CA GLU A 253 -6.43 -17.75 15.17
C GLU A 253 -5.93 -16.55 16.00
N HIS A 254 -4.61 -16.35 16.09
CA HIS A 254 -4.00 -15.18 16.72
C HIS A 254 -3.74 -14.03 15.72
N VAL A 255 -4.22 -14.15 14.48
CA VAL A 255 -4.16 -13.07 13.49
C VAL A 255 -5.47 -12.29 13.50
N VAL A 256 -5.44 -11.08 14.02
CA VAL A 256 -6.59 -10.17 14.06
C VAL A 256 -6.84 -9.60 12.67
N ASP A 257 -8.05 -9.82 12.16
CA ASP A 257 -8.50 -9.27 10.88
C ASP A 257 -8.77 -7.77 11.00
N SER A 258 -7.98 -6.97 10.27
CA SER A 258 -8.11 -5.52 10.20
C SER A 258 -9.17 -5.05 9.19
N THR A 259 -9.67 -5.95 8.34
CA THR A 259 -10.61 -5.66 7.25
C THR A 259 -11.86 -4.93 7.72
N PRO A 260 -12.56 -5.34 8.80
CA PRO A 260 -13.79 -4.65 9.22
C PRO A 260 -13.55 -3.20 9.61
N ARG A 261 -12.44 -2.93 10.30
CA ARG A 261 -12.08 -1.57 10.73
C ARG A 261 -11.71 -0.67 9.54
N VAL A 262 -10.94 -1.23 8.62
CA VAL A 262 -10.55 -0.56 7.36
C VAL A 262 -11.75 -0.28 6.46
N ALA A 263 -12.63 -1.26 6.28
CA ALA A 263 -13.83 -1.12 5.44
C ALA A 263 -14.74 -0.01 5.99
N ALA A 264 -14.97 0.01 7.31
CA ALA A 264 -15.73 1.07 7.97
C ALA A 264 -15.09 2.46 7.79
N ALA A 265 -13.77 2.57 7.93
CA ALA A 265 -13.05 3.82 7.70
C ALA A 265 -13.16 4.29 6.25
N THR A 266 -13.11 3.36 5.29
CA THR A 266 -13.20 3.68 3.87
C THR A 266 -14.60 4.15 3.49
N GLN A 267 -15.64 3.48 3.99
CA GLN A 267 -17.03 3.90 3.79
C GLN A 267 -17.32 5.28 4.37
N TYR A 268 -16.72 5.62 5.52
CA TYR A 268 -16.89 6.95 6.12
C TYR A 268 -16.34 8.08 5.23
N LEU A 269 -15.32 7.78 4.43
CA LEU A 269 -14.64 8.75 3.56
C LEU A 269 -15.22 8.79 2.14
N GLU A 270 -16.41 8.23 1.92
CA GLU A 270 -17.00 8.15 0.58
C GLU A 270 -17.39 9.50 -0.04
N TYR A 271 -17.59 10.51 0.81
CA TYR A 271 -17.88 11.90 0.42
C TYR A 271 -16.77 12.87 0.86
N ASP A 272 -15.56 12.37 1.10
CA ASP A 272 -14.45 13.21 1.51
C ASP A 272 -13.89 14.00 0.32
N ASP A 273 -13.98 15.33 0.38
CA ASP A 273 -13.57 16.23 -0.70
C ASP A 273 -12.07 16.13 -1.03
N GLU A 274 -11.21 15.90 -0.02
CA GLU A 274 -9.77 15.72 -0.22
C GLU A 274 -9.50 14.42 -0.98
N LEU A 275 -10.13 13.33 -0.55
CA LEU A 275 -10.01 12.03 -1.21
C LEU A 275 -10.54 12.07 -2.65
N GLU A 276 -11.65 12.75 -2.90
CA GLU A 276 -12.19 12.92 -4.24
C GLU A 276 -11.23 13.74 -5.12
N ALA A 277 -10.68 14.83 -4.60
CA ALA A 277 -9.69 15.66 -5.32
C ALA A 277 -8.40 14.88 -5.64
N VAL A 278 -7.91 14.08 -4.69
CA VAL A 278 -6.75 13.21 -4.89
C VAL A 278 -7.04 12.16 -5.95
N CYS A 279 -8.20 11.51 -5.92
CA CYS A 279 -8.58 10.53 -6.95
C CYS A 279 -8.65 11.17 -8.34
N ARG A 280 -9.21 12.37 -8.48
CA ARG A 280 -9.22 13.09 -9.77
C ARG A 280 -7.81 13.38 -10.29
N THR A 281 -6.94 13.88 -9.42
CA THR A 281 -5.55 14.24 -9.77
C THR A 281 -4.70 13.02 -10.12
N ASP A 282 -5.00 11.87 -9.51
CA ASP A 282 -4.30 10.61 -9.77
C ASP A 282 -4.67 9.94 -11.10
N GLY A 283 -5.58 10.54 -11.88
CA GLY A 283 -6.19 9.89 -13.06
C GLY A 283 -7.16 8.78 -12.66
N ASP A 284 -7.55 8.75 -11.37
CA ASP A 284 -8.37 7.75 -10.71
C ASP A 284 -9.87 8.13 -10.76
N GLY A 285 -10.25 9.04 -11.67
CA GLY A 285 -11.62 9.45 -11.95
C GLY A 285 -11.70 10.43 -13.14
N GLY A 286 -12.48 10.07 -14.17
CA GLY A 286 -12.90 10.91 -15.31
C GLY A 286 -11.85 11.17 -16.40
N ALA A 287 -12.22 10.97 -17.66
CA ALA A 287 -11.46 11.44 -18.83
C ALA A 287 -11.68 12.93 -19.15
N ASP A 288 -12.48 13.63 -18.35
CA ASP A 288 -12.92 14.99 -18.63
C ASP A 288 -12.13 15.99 -17.77
N ASP A 289 -10.90 16.31 -18.19
CA ASP A 289 -10.35 17.68 -18.06
C ASP A 289 -8.98 17.91 -18.75
N HIS A 290 -8.44 16.94 -19.48
CA HIS A 290 -7.23 17.14 -20.30
C HIS A 290 -7.48 16.82 -21.77
N ALA A 291 -8.15 17.74 -22.47
CA ALA A 291 -7.98 17.89 -23.91
C ALA A 291 -6.58 18.45 -24.21
N GLY A 292 -5.56 17.60 -24.07
CA GLY A 292 -4.22 17.81 -24.60
C GLY A 292 -3.96 16.73 -25.66
N GLU A 293 -3.56 17.14 -26.86
CA GLU A 293 -3.35 16.24 -28.00
C GLU A 293 -2.46 15.04 -27.66
N PRO A 294 -2.75 13.84 -28.21
CA PRO A 294 -1.93 12.66 -27.97
C PRO A 294 -0.50 12.88 -28.50
N VAL A 295 0.48 12.81 -27.59
CA VAL A 295 1.90 12.81 -27.94
C VAL A 295 2.23 11.46 -28.58
N VAL A 296 2.41 11.46 -29.90
CA VAL A 296 2.94 10.33 -30.66
C VAL A 296 4.42 10.17 -30.29
N LEU A 297 4.76 9.11 -29.56
CA LEU A 297 6.15 8.72 -29.34
C LEU A 297 6.80 8.33 -30.68
N PRO A 298 8.01 8.84 -31.01
CA PRO A 298 8.67 8.46 -32.25
C PRO A 298 9.14 7.01 -32.17
N ALA A 299 8.81 6.24 -33.21
CA ALA A 299 9.36 4.91 -33.44
C ALA A 299 10.89 5.00 -33.48
N SER A 300 11.55 4.20 -32.64
CA SER A 300 13.00 4.07 -32.66
C SER A 300 13.46 3.54 -34.01
N SER A 301 14.46 4.23 -34.54
CA SER A 301 15.06 4.04 -35.85
C SER A 301 15.65 2.65 -36.05
N SER A 302 15.31 2.08 -37.20
CA SER A 302 15.96 1.04 -37.98
C SER A 302 17.38 0.62 -37.60
N VAL A 303 17.58 -0.69 -37.43
CA VAL A 303 18.81 -1.38 -37.88
C VAL A 303 18.39 -2.51 -38.81
N SER A 304 18.92 -2.48 -40.02
CA SER A 304 18.63 -3.39 -41.13
C SER A 304 19.32 -4.75 -40.97
N ALA A 305 18.65 -5.84 -41.37
CA ALA A 305 19.31 -6.97 -42.03
C ALA A 305 18.29 -7.82 -42.84
N THR A 306 18.35 -7.66 -44.16
CA THR A 306 18.24 -8.69 -45.22
C THR A 306 17.06 -9.67 -45.27
N GLN A 307 16.10 -9.29 -46.12
CA GLN A 307 15.43 -10.02 -47.22
C GLN A 307 15.73 -11.53 -47.44
N GLY A 308 14.65 -12.32 -47.56
CA GLY A 308 14.64 -13.69 -48.12
C GLY A 308 13.28 -14.38 -48.12
N ASP A 309 12.54 -14.19 -49.22
CA ASP A 309 11.62 -15.13 -49.92
C ASP A 309 10.35 -15.78 -49.29
N LEU A 310 9.19 -15.27 -49.76
CA LEU A 310 8.12 -15.90 -50.56
C LEU A 310 7.27 -17.13 -50.10
N VAL A 311 6.01 -17.06 -50.57
CA VAL A 311 4.96 -18.09 -50.82
C VAL A 311 3.98 -18.37 -49.66
N ASP A 312 2.66 -18.59 -49.80
CA ASP A 312 1.53 -18.29 -50.72
C ASP A 312 0.28 -18.90 -50.01
N THR A 313 -0.88 -18.40 -50.40
CA THR A 313 -2.30 -18.55 -50.05
C THR A 313 -2.93 -19.92 -49.71
N SER A 314 -4.09 -19.84 -49.01
CA SER A 314 -5.44 -20.38 -49.33
C SER A 314 -6.20 -21.02 -48.14
N ASP A 315 -7.34 -20.42 -47.76
CA ASP A 315 -8.75 -20.97 -47.75
C ASP A 315 -9.07 -21.89 -46.54
N GLU A 316 -10.24 -21.91 -45.88
CA GLU A 316 -11.63 -21.85 -46.37
C GLU A 316 -12.67 -21.65 -45.20
N VAL A 317 -13.68 -20.80 -45.45
CA VAL A 317 -15.13 -20.77 -45.10
C VAL A 317 -15.72 -21.74 -44.03
N VAL A 318 -16.57 -21.25 -43.10
CA VAL A 318 -18.00 -21.65 -42.86
C VAL A 318 -18.73 -20.61 -41.96
N ARG A 319 -19.97 -20.25 -42.36
CA ARG A 319 -20.96 -19.36 -41.72
C ARG A 319 -22.08 -20.14 -41.00
N ASP A 320 -22.80 -19.38 -40.14
CA ASP A 320 -24.18 -19.52 -39.64
C ASP A 320 -24.46 -20.19 -38.27
N GLY A 321 -25.18 -19.45 -37.40
CA GLY A 321 -26.16 -20.05 -36.48
C GLY A 321 -26.29 -19.56 -35.03
N THR A 322 -26.54 -18.25 -34.81
CA THR A 322 -27.49 -17.68 -33.81
C THR A 322 -27.70 -18.31 -32.42
N PHE A 323 -27.35 -17.56 -31.36
CA PHE A 323 -28.13 -17.50 -30.12
C PHE A 323 -27.97 -16.09 -29.48
N GLU A 324 -28.93 -15.20 -29.75
CA GLU A 324 -29.11 -13.93 -29.02
C GLU A 324 -30.22 -14.11 -27.98
N ALA A 325 -29.98 -13.64 -26.75
CA ALA A 325 -30.80 -12.61 -26.12
C ALA A 325 -30.40 -12.40 -24.65
N VAL A 326 -29.77 -11.25 -24.31
CA VAL A 326 -30.14 -10.39 -23.15
C VAL A 326 -29.67 -8.94 -23.43
N VAL A 327 -30.65 -8.09 -23.76
CA VAL A 327 -30.90 -6.69 -23.33
C VAL A 327 -29.76 -5.63 -23.34
N SER A 328 -29.86 -4.76 -24.37
CA SER A 328 -29.50 -3.32 -24.49
C SER A 328 -29.46 -2.52 -23.17
N ALA A 329 -28.57 -1.55 -22.91
CA ALA A 329 -28.23 -0.40 -23.74
C ALA A 329 -26.94 0.34 -23.28
N THR A 330 -25.98 0.55 -24.20
CA THR A 330 -25.31 1.85 -24.46
C THR A 330 -24.41 1.70 -25.69
N ALA A 331 -24.52 2.63 -26.64
CA ALA A 331 -23.65 2.91 -27.79
C ALA A 331 -23.16 1.72 -28.65
N GLY A 332 -23.76 1.58 -29.84
CA GLY A 332 -23.46 0.53 -30.81
C GLY A 332 -22.05 0.58 -31.42
N ILE A 333 -21.22 -0.39 -31.03
CA ILE A 333 -20.12 -0.95 -31.83
C ILE A 333 -20.24 -2.48 -31.74
N PRO A 334 -20.27 -3.25 -32.84
CA PRO A 334 -20.33 -4.70 -32.79
C PRO A 334 -19.02 -5.29 -32.22
N VAL A 335 -19.14 -6.15 -31.20
CA VAL A 335 -18.04 -6.75 -30.38
C VAL A 335 -17.12 -7.71 -31.17
N ALA A 336 -17.25 -7.83 -32.50
CA ALA A 336 -16.47 -8.78 -33.29
C ALA A 336 -15.22 -8.19 -33.98
N ALA A 337 -14.77 -6.98 -33.64
CA ALA A 337 -13.60 -6.37 -34.29
C ALA A 337 -12.77 -5.45 -33.37
N MET A 338 -12.59 -5.81 -32.10
CA MET A 338 -11.68 -5.08 -31.20
C MET A 338 -10.36 -5.83 -31.08
N SER A 339 -9.24 -5.15 -31.34
CA SER A 339 -7.92 -5.72 -31.12
C SER A 339 -7.69 -5.98 -29.62
N PRO A 340 -6.80 -6.91 -29.23
CA PRO A 340 -6.46 -7.16 -27.83
C PRO A 340 -6.05 -5.91 -27.06
N GLU A 341 -5.42 -4.94 -27.74
CA GLU A 341 -5.08 -3.63 -27.17
C GLU A 341 -6.31 -2.76 -26.88
N VAL A 342 -7.33 -2.75 -27.74
CA VAL A 342 -8.56 -1.99 -27.50
C VAL A 342 -9.42 -2.67 -26.42
N ALA A 343 -9.40 -4.01 -26.35
CA ALA A 343 -10.03 -4.76 -25.26
C ALA A 343 -9.29 -4.57 -23.92
N ALA A 344 -7.96 -4.44 -23.94
CA ALA A 344 -7.15 -4.11 -22.78
C ALA A 344 -7.35 -2.64 -22.36
N GLN A 345 -7.49 -1.71 -23.30
CA GLN A 345 -7.78 -0.29 -23.04
C GLN A 345 -9.20 -0.10 -22.48
N ALA A 346 -10.19 -0.83 -23.02
CA ALA A 346 -11.56 -0.80 -22.53
C ALA A 346 -11.74 -1.50 -21.16
N ARG A 347 -10.79 -2.34 -20.74
CA ARG A 347 -10.75 -2.97 -19.40
C ARG A 347 -9.82 -2.26 -18.42
N ARG A 348 -8.91 -1.40 -18.91
CA ARG A 348 -8.01 -0.54 -18.11
C ARG A 348 -8.72 0.64 -17.46
N VAL A 349 -10.00 0.81 -17.74
CA VAL A 349 -10.75 2.02 -17.45
C VAL A 349 -11.98 1.63 -16.63
N ALA A 350 -11.79 1.42 -15.32
CA ALA A 350 -12.83 1.78 -14.35
C ALA A 350 -12.77 3.31 -14.16
N VAL A 351 -12.93 4.06 -15.25
CA VAL A 351 -12.95 5.52 -15.27
C VAL A 351 -14.40 5.90 -15.49
N CYS A 352 -14.88 6.84 -14.67
CA CYS A 352 -16.25 7.39 -14.59
C CYS A 352 -17.16 6.87 -13.46
N ALA A 353 -16.60 6.30 -12.39
CA ALA A 353 -17.34 6.21 -11.12
C ALA A 353 -16.92 7.39 -10.23
N ASP A 354 -17.88 8.13 -9.67
CA ASP A 354 -17.62 9.00 -8.53
C ASP A 354 -17.00 8.18 -7.36
N LEU A 355 -16.38 8.86 -6.41
CA LEU A 355 -15.65 8.22 -5.29
C LEU A 355 -16.52 7.18 -4.57
N GLY A 356 -17.81 7.48 -4.36
CA GLY A 356 -18.76 6.57 -3.73
C GLY A 356 -19.00 5.31 -4.56
N ALA A 357 -19.23 5.43 -5.87
CA ALA A 357 -19.38 4.27 -6.76
C ALA A 357 -18.11 3.39 -6.79
N ARG A 358 -16.91 3.99 -6.72
CA ARG A 358 -15.65 3.24 -6.61
C ARG A 358 -15.56 2.47 -5.29
N ILE A 359 -15.83 3.13 -4.16
CA ILE A 359 -15.79 2.49 -2.83
C ILE A 359 -16.79 1.33 -2.76
N ASN A 360 -17.99 1.51 -3.31
CA ASN A 360 -19.01 0.46 -3.36
C ASN A 360 -18.64 -0.74 -4.25
N ALA A 361 -17.75 -0.55 -5.23
CA ALA A 361 -17.30 -1.61 -6.12
C ALA A 361 -16.09 -2.41 -5.59
N MET A 362 -15.47 -1.97 -4.48
CA MET A 362 -14.31 -2.66 -3.92
C MET A 362 -14.68 -4.05 -3.40
N GLN A 363 -13.79 -5.02 -3.68
CA GLN A 363 -13.92 -6.39 -3.19
C GLN A 363 -12.96 -6.67 -2.05
N HIS A 364 -11.83 -5.96 -2.03
CA HIS A 364 -10.72 -6.17 -1.11
C HIS A 364 -10.38 -4.85 -0.41
N PRO A 365 -11.01 -4.55 0.75
CA PRO A 365 -10.81 -3.26 1.43
C PRO A 365 -9.36 -2.97 1.83
N LEU A 366 -8.55 -4.01 2.05
CA LEU A 366 -7.11 -3.88 2.34
C LEU A 366 -6.24 -3.75 1.08
N CYS A 367 -6.81 -3.93 -0.12
CA CYS A 367 -6.05 -3.86 -1.36
C CYS A 367 -5.63 -2.43 -1.66
N THR A 368 -4.33 -2.15 -1.59
CA THR A 368 -3.79 -0.81 -1.90
C THR A 368 -4.06 -0.37 -3.34
N LEU A 369 -4.24 -1.32 -4.27
CA LEU A 369 -4.59 -1.01 -5.65
C LEU A 369 -6.08 -0.66 -5.82
N GLU A 370 -6.99 -1.37 -5.14
CA GLU A 370 -8.43 -1.06 -5.21
C GLU A 370 -8.79 0.18 -4.39
N ASN A 371 -8.35 0.19 -3.13
CA ASN A 371 -8.75 1.19 -2.15
C ASN A 371 -7.97 2.50 -2.37
N PRO A 372 -8.65 3.63 -2.65
CA PRO A 372 -7.99 4.91 -2.90
C PRO A 372 -7.30 5.51 -1.66
N LEU A 373 -7.58 5.01 -0.45
CA LEU A 373 -7.01 5.54 0.79
C LEU A 373 -5.49 5.43 0.88
N TRP A 374 -4.86 4.56 0.10
CA TRP A 374 -3.41 4.36 0.14
C TRP A 374 -2.74 4.64 -1.19
N TYR A 375 -1.45 4.92 -1.08
CA TYR A 375 -0.53 4.88 -2.20
C TYR A 375 -0.38 3.43 -2.70
N SER A 376 -0.29 3.29 -4.01
CA SER A 376 0.00 2.02 -4.67
C SER A 376 1.03 2.26 -5.76
N HIS A 377 2.15 1.56 -5.69
CA HIS A 377 3.17 1.62 -6.72
C HIS A 377 2.62 1.09 -8.05
N ARG A 378 1.80 0.03 -8.00
CA ARG A 378 1.12 -0.53 -9.18
C ARG A 378 0.18 0.49 -9.83
N ARG A 379 -0.58 1.24 -9.02
CA ARG A 379 -1.46 2.30 -9.52
C ARG A 379 -0.66 3.40 -10.20
N SER A 380 0.39 3.91 -9.54
CA SER A 380 1.28 4.91 -10.12
C SER A 380 1.89 4.43 -11.44
N ALA A 381 2.33 3.17 -11.53
CA ALA A 381 2.87 2.59 -12.75
C ALA A 381 1.82 2.49 -13.88
N PHE A 382 0.56 2.20 -13.58
CA PHE A 382 -0.52 2.20 -14.58
C PHE A 382 -0.88 3.60 -15.07
N ALA A 383 -0.72 4.61 -14.22
CA ALA A 383 -0.94 6.02 -14.53
C ALA A 383 0.30 6.71 -15.14
N ASP A 384 1.37 5.97 -15.44
CA ASP A 384 2.66 6.49 -15.96
C ASP A 384 3.25 7.63 -15.10
N LYS A 385 3.04 7.54 -13.77
CA LYS A 385 3.57 8.52 -12.82
C LYS A 385 5.04 8.24 -12.51
N PRO A 386 5.89 9.28 -12.51
CA PRO A 386 7.31 9.13 -12.21
C PRO A 386 7.58 8.79 -10.74
N HIS A 387 6.65 9.13 -9.84
CA HIS A 387 6.84 9.00 -8.40
C HIS A 387 5.61 8.40 -7.69
N GLU A 388 5.84 7.90 -6.47
CA GLU A 388 4.78 7.50 -5.57
C GLU A 388 5.10 7.90 -4.12
N GLY A 389 4.08 8.37 -3.39
CA GLY A 389 4.15 8.48 -1.94
C GLY A 389 4.12 7.12 -1.24
N ARG A 390 4.32 7.11 0.08
CA ARG A 390 4.29 5.89 0.91
C ARG A 390 3.55 6.13 2.21
N MET A 391 2.69 5.17 2.57
CA MET A 391 2.05 5.12 3.88
C MET A 391 2.99 4.52 4.93
N LEU A 392 2.68 4.69 6.21
CA LEU A 392 3.28 3.96 7.33
C LEU A 392 2.26 3.03 7.97
N ALA A 393 2.69 1.80 8.25
CA ALA A 393 2.04 0.93 9.22
C ALA A 393 2.90 0.90 10.48
N LEU A 394 2.30 1.23 11.62
CA LEU A 394 2.98 1.44 12.90
C LEU A 394 2.36 0.54 13.97
N ILE A 395 3.18 0.10 14.91
CA ILE A 395 2.73 -0.51 16.17
C ILE A 395 3.38 0.23 17.33
N VAL A 396 2.59 0.49 18.38
CA VAL A 396 3.04 1.14 19.60
C VAL A 396 2.42 0.47 20.81
N ARG A 397 3.22 0.27 21.86
CA ARG A 397 2.72 -0.10 23.18
C ARG A 397 2.65 1.14 24.04
N GLU A 398 1.49 1.42 24.61
CA GLU A 398 1.28 2.53 25.54
C GLU A 398 2.01 2.31 26.87
N HIS A 399 2.08 3.36 27.69
CA HIS A 399 2.81 3.38 28.97
C HIS A 399 2.15 2.57 30.09
#